data_AF-A0A931X093-F1
#
_entry.id   AF-A0A931X093-F1
#
_cell.length_a   1.000
_cell.length_b   1.000
_cell.length_c   1.000
_cell.angle_alpha   90.00
_cell.angle_beta   90.00
_cell.angle_gamma   90.00
#
_symmetry.space_group_name_H-M   'P 1'
#
loop_
_entity.id
_entity.type
_entity.pdbx_description
1 polymer ?
#
loop_
_entity_poly.entity_id
_entity_poly.type
_entity_poly.pdbx_seq_one_letter_code
_entity_poly.pdbx_strand_id
1 'polypeptide(L)'
;MDMVSAMLAVEAVSWGDGSIGLTVASHNSLCAGHILLFASDDQKRRYLPGLARGETLGGWCLTEPAAGSDAAAIQTRAKRKGSVYVLNGSKVFVTQGSTGG
;
A
#
# COMPACT_ATOMS: atom_id res chain seq x y z
N MET A 1 0.68 9.00 14.98
CA MET A 1 -0.77 9.12 15.29
C MET A 1 -1.19 7.78 15.85
N ASP A 2 -1.91 7.76 16.97
CA ASP A 2 -2.49 6.51 17.47
C ASP A 2 -3.68 6.08 16.58
N MET A 3 -4.13 4.83 16.75
CA MET A 3 -5.16 4.24 15.90
C MET A 3 -6.50 4.99 15.98
N VAL A 4 -6.88 5.49 17.16
CA VAL A 4 -8.16 6.21 17.35
C VAL A 4 -8.11 7.52 16.59
N SER A 5 -7.03 8.29 16.77
CA SER A 5 -6.82 9.55 16.03
C SER A 5 -6.81 9.32 14.51
N ALA A 6 -6.20 8.23 14.03
CA ALA A 6 -6.17 7.89 12.61
C ALA A 6 -7.57 7.57 12.06
N MET A 7 -8.38 6.82 12.81
CA MET A 7 -9.74 6.48 12.37
C MET A 7 -10.67 7.68 12.37
N LEU A 8 -10.57 8.57 13.37
CA LEU A 8 -11.34 9.83 13.37
C LEU A 8 -10.98 10.72 12.17
N ALA A 9 -9.70 10.78 11.80
CA ALA A 9 -9.28 11.52 10.61
C ALA A 9 -9.86 10.91 9.33
N VAL A 10 -9.82 9.58 9.18
CA VAL A 10 -10.41 8.88 8.02
C VAL A 10 -11.93 9.08 7.98
N GLU A 11 -12.62 8.97 9.11
CA GLU A 11 -14.07 9.19 9.21
C GLU A 11 -14.45 10.61 8.76
N ALA A 12 -13.77 11.63 9.31
CA ALA A 12 -14.03 13.03 8.99
C ALA A 12 -13.79 13.35 7.51
N VAL A 13 -12.71 12.83 6.91
CA VAL A 13 -12.43 12.99 5.48
C VAL A 13 -13.47 12.25 4.63
N SER A 14 -13.83 11.03 5.02
CA SER A 14 -14.81 10.21 4.29
C SER A 14 -16.22 10.80 4.32
N TRP A 15 -16.58 11.52 5.38
CA TRP A 15 -17.84 12.26 5.47
C TRP A 15 -17.97 13.32 4.37
N GLY A 16 -16.85 13.95 4.00
CA GLY A 16 -16.81 14.90 2.87
C GLY A 16 -16.70 14.19 1.51
N ASP A 17 -15.75 13.26 1.38
CA ASP A 17 -15.52 12.49 0.16
C ASP A 17 -14.94 11.10 0.48
N GLY A 18 -15.73 10.05 0.23
CA GLY A 18 -15.33 8.66 0.47
C GLY A 18 -14.15 8.18 -0.39
N SER A 19 -13.95 8.73 -1.59
CA SER A 19 -12.81 8.40 -2.45
C SER A 19 -11.50 8.90 -1.86
N ILE A 20 -11.50 10.13 -1.34
CA ILE A 20 -10.34 10.71 -0.65
C ILE A 20 -10.13 10.01 0.70
N GLY A 21 -11.22 9.70 1.42
CA GLY A 21 -11.17 8.90 2.65
C GLY A 21 -10.49 7.55 2.45
N LEU A 22 -10.89 6.80 1.42
CA LEU A 22 -10.25 5.54 1.04
C LEU A 22 -8.79 5.75 0.63
N THR A 23 -8.47 6.88 -0.02
CA THR A 23 -7.10 7.20 -0.40
C THR A 23 -6.20 7.34 0.82
N VAL A 24 -6.63 8.12 1.82
CA VAL A 24 -5.91 8.32 3.08
C VAL A 24 -5.79 7.00 3.85
N ALA A 25 -6.87 6.22 3.93
CA ALA A 25 -6.90 4.95 4.64
C ALA A 25 -5.93 3.93 4.01
N SER A 26 -6.01 3.71 2.70
CA SER A 26 -5.14 2.78 1.96
C SER A 26 -3.66 3.18 2.04
N HIS A 27 -3.35 4.46 1.81
CA HIS A 27 -1.98 4.96 1.86
C HIS A 27 -1.32 4.68 3.22
N ASN A 28 -2.01 5.02 4.32
CA ASN A 28 -1.45 4.93 5.66
C ASN A 28 -1.45 3.50 6.21
N SER A 29 -2.55 2.77 6.06
CA SER A 29 -2.69 1.43 6.66
C SER A 29 -2.06 0.32 5.82
N LEU A 30 -2.18 0.39 4.49
CA LEU A 30 -1.71 -0.67 3.60
C LEU A 30 -0.29 -0.40 3.13
N CYS A 31 0.02 0.77 2.56
CA CYS A 31 1.39 1.01 2.10
C CYS A 31 2.35 1.32 3.27
N ALA A 32 2.17 2.47 3.92
CA ALA A 32 3.08 2.93 4.98
C ALA A 32 3.05 1.98 6.19
N GLY A 33 1.87 1.45 6.54
CA GLY A 33 1.68 0.51 7.63
C GLY A 33 2.49 -0.79 7.45
N HIS A 34 2.46 -1.43 6.28
CA HIS A 34 3.26 -2.63 6.05
C HIS A 34 4.77 -2.34 6.08
N ILE A 35 5.22 -1.19 5.56
CA ILE A 35 6.63 -0.78 5.67
C ILE A 35 7.01 -0.60 7.14
N LEU A 36 6.17 0.10 7.92
CA LEU A 36 6.42 0.36 9.33
C LEU A 36 6.52 -0.94 10.16
N LEU A 37 5.68 -1.93 9.87
CA LEU A 37 5.63 -3.20 10.59
C LEU A 37 6.74 -4.16 10.19
N PHE A 38 7.07 -4.27 8.90
CA PHE A 38 7.85 -5.40 8.38
C PHE A 38 9.17 -5.05 7.69
N ALA A 39 9.40 -3.78 7.35
CA ALA A 39 10.63 -3.40 6.66
C ALA A 39 11.84 -3.33 7.62
N SER A 40 13.06 -3.35 7.06
CA SER A 40 14.28 -3.08 7.82
C SER A 40 14.36 -1.60 8.23
N ASP A 41 15.20 -1.27 9.20
CA ASP A 41 15.41 0.13 9.62
C ASP A 41 15.87 1.02 8.46
N ASP A 42 16.74 0.51 7.59
CA ASP A 42 17.19 1.23 6.40
C ASP A 42 16.04 1.52 5.42
N GLN A 43 15.16 0.53 5.20
CA GLN A 43 13.98 0.71 4.36
C GLN A 43 12.99 1.70 4.98
N LYS A 44 12.75 1.62 6.30
CA LYS A 44 11.89 2.58 7.01
C LYS A 44 12.41 4.00 6.88
N ARG A 45 13.70 4.22 7.13
CA ARG A 45 14.35 5.53 6.97
C ARG A 45 14.28 6.05 5.54
N ARG A 46 14.36 5.16 4.55
CA ARG A 46 14.32 5.53 3.13
C ARG A 46 12.93 5.91 2.64
N TYR A 47 11.88 5.16 3.01
CA TYR A 47 10.56 5.29 2.38
C TYR A 47 9.53 6.05 3.23
N LEU A 48 9.52 5.85 4.55
CA LEU A 48 8.47 6.43 5.39
C LEU A 48 8.45 7.97 5.42
N PRO A 49 9.60 8.68 5.42
CA PRO A 49 9.56 10.15 5.45
C PRO A 49 8.83 10.77 4.25
N GLY A 50 9.07 10.27 3.04
CA GLY A 50 8.40 10.77 1.82
C GLY A 50 6.91 10.46 1.80
N LEU A 51 6.54 9.23 2.19
CA LEU A 51 5.14 8.81 2.34
C LEU A 51 4.41 9.67 3.38
N ALA A 52 5.01 9.88 4.56
CA ALA A 52 4.41 10.67 5.64
C ALA A 52 4.22 12.16 5.29
N ARG A 53 5.05 12.69 4.38
CA ARG A 53 4.91 14.06 3.85
C ARG A 53 3.92 14.16 2.69
N GLY A 54 3.47 13.03 2.15
CA GLY A 54 2.66 12.99 0.94
C GLY A 54 3.41 13.40 -0.33
N GLU A 55 4.75 13.33 -0.32
CA GLU A 55 5.58 13.59 -1.51
C GLU A 55 5.30 12.55 -2.61
N THR A 56 4.94 11.33 -2.20
CA THR A 56 4.44 10.27 -3.08
C THR A 56 3.25 9.56 -2.44
N LEU A 57 2.41 8.91 -3.26
CA LEU A 57 1.34 8.06 -2.78
C LEU A 57 1.74 6.58 -2.86
N GLY A 58 1.45 5.83 -1.80
CA GLY A 58 1.64 4.39 -1.76
C GLY A 58 0.40 3.62 -2.24
N GLY A 59 0.63 2.53 -2.98
CA GLY A 59 -0.39 1.53 -3.33
C GLY A 59 -0.01 0.15 -2.78
N TRP A 60 -1.01 -0.73 -2.61
CA TRP A 60 -0.79 -2.11 -2.15
C TRP A 60 -1.36 -3.13 -3.13
N CYS A 61 -0.45 -3.83 -3.80
CA CYS A 61 -0.76 -4.65 -4.98
C CYS A 61 -0.93 -6.13 -4.62
N LEU A 62 -2.02 -6.50 -3.94
CA LEU A 62 -2.31 -7.90 -3.59
C LEU A 62 -3.21 -8.60 -4.62
N THR A 63 -4.39 -8.04 -4.88
CA THR A 63 -5.44 -8.68 -5.69
C THR A 63 -5.02 -8.92 -7.14
N GLU A 64 -5.41 -10.08 -7.68
CA GLU A 64 -5.20 -10.51 -9.07
C GLU A 64 -6.52 -10.88 -9.73
N PRO A 65 -6.59 -10.91 -11.08
CA PRO A 65 -7.81 -11.33 -11.79
C PRO A 65 -8.35 -12.69 -11.34
N ALA A 66 -7.47 -13.62 -10.95
CA ALA A 66 -7.81 -14.95 -10.46
C ALA A 66 -7.79 -15.09 -8.92
N ALA A 67 -7.42 -14.04 -8.17
CA ALA A 67 -7.24 -14.10 -6.73
C ALA A 67 -7.72 -12.80 -6.04
N GLY A 68 -8.97 -12.84 -5.55
CA GLY A 68 -9.59 -11.82 -4.71
C GLY A 68 -9.64 -12.26 -3.26
N SER A 69 -10.80 -12.80 -2.83
CA SER A 69 -10.98 -13.35 -1.48
C SER A 69 -10.01 -14.48 -1.17
N ASP A 70 -9.72 -15.35 -2.16
CA ASP A 70 -8.66 -16.36 -2.06
C ASP A 70 -7.30 -15.75 -2.41
N ALA A 71 -6.79 -14.91 -1.52
CA ALA A 71 -5.51 -14.22 -1.71
C ALA A 71 -4.30 -15.16 -1.72
N ALA A 72 -4.43 -16.40 -1.22
CA ALA A 72 -3.37 -17.39 -1.25
C ALA A 72 -3.15 -17.96 -2.66
N ALA A 73 -4.15 -17.88 -3.55
CA ALA A 73 -4.09 -18.38 -4.91
C ALA A 73 -3.37 -17.46 -5.92
N ILE A 74 -2.61 -16.45 -5.46
CA ILE A 74 -1.90 -15.53 -6.34
C ILE A 74 -0.92 -16.25 -7.30
N GLN A 75 -0.92 -15.78 -8.54
CA GLN A 75 -0.14 -16.31 -9.65
C GLN A 75 1.09 -15.46 -9.96
N THR A 76 1.19 -14.22 -9.48
CA THR A 76 2.42 -13.42 -9.60
C THR A 76 3.61 -14.20 -9.03
N ARG A 77 4.73 -14.17 -9.77
CA ARG A 77 5.98 -14.84 -9.38
C ARG A 77 7.10 -13.83 -9.24
N ALA A 78 7.92 -14.03 -8.21
CA ALA A 78 9.17 -13.33 -8.00
C ALA A 78 10.32 -14.32 -8.18
N LYS A 79 11.09 -14.18 -9.26
CA LYS A 79 12.28 -15.03 -9.52
C LYS A 79 13.54 -14.25 -9.20
N ARG A 80 14.34 -14.73 -8.24
CA ARG A 80 15.64 -14.13 -7.93
C ARG A 80 16.61 -14.33 -9.11
N LYS A 81 17.25 -13.24 -9.55
CA LYS A 81 18.34 -13.23 -10.54
C LYS A 81 19.50 -12.39 -9.98
N GLY A 82 20.47 -13.05 -9.35
CA GLY A 82 21.57 -12.37 -8.67
C GLY A 82 21.10 -11.56 -7.46
N SER A 83 21.36 -10.25 -7.47
CA SER A 83 20.97 -9.30 -6.42
C SER A 83 19.57 -8.72 -6.57
N VAL A 84 18.85 -9.04 -7.65
CA VAL A 84 17.51 -8.52 -7.93
C VAL A 84 16.45 -9.63 -8.03
N TYR A 85 15.18 -9.24 -7.95
CA TYR A 85 14.05 -10.10 -8.27
C TYR A 85 13.40 -9.64 -9.58
N VAL A 86 13.09 -10.58 -10.45
CA VAL A 86 12.24 -10.37 -11.63
C VAL A 86 10.83 -10.76 -11.26
N LEU A 87 9.93 -9.77 -11.26
CA LEU A 87 8.51 -9.94 -11.01
C LEU A 87 7.78 -10.20 -12.35
N ASN A 88 6.89 -11.18 -12.39
CA ASN A 88 6.02 -11.44 -13.53
C ASN A 88 4.62 -11.83 -13.05
N GLY A 89 3.61 -11.12 -13.53
CA GLY A 89 2.22 -11.25 -13.11
C GLY A 89 1.43 -9.98 -13.43
N SER A 90 0.19 -9.92 -12.98
CA SER A 90 -0.66 -8.73 -13.09
C SER A 90 -1.46 -8.56 -11.81
N LYS A 91 -1.84 -7.31 -11.53
CA LYS A 91 -2.62 -6.93 -10.35
C LYS A 91 -3.82 -6.12 -10.81
N VAL A 92 -4.92 -6.20 -10.06
CA VAL A 92 -6.17 -5.52 -10.38
C VAL A 92 -6.78 -4.92 -9.11
N PHE A 93 -7.61 -3.90 -9.27
CA PHE A 93 -8.27 -3.19 -8.16
C PHE A 93 -7.30 -2.62 -7.11
N VAL A 94 -6.13 -2.19 -7.55
CA VAL A 94 -5.15 -1.53 -6.69
C VAL A 94 -5.55 -0.07 -6.50
N THR A 95 -5.93 0.30 -5.28
CA THR A 95 -6.10 1.72 -4.90
C THR A 95 -4.77 2.46 -5.14
N GLN A 96 -4.84 3.64 -5.77
CA GLN A 96 -3.66 4.37 -6.29
C GLN A 96 -2.85 3.62 -7.36
N GLY A 97 -3.38 2.58 -8.01
CA GLY A 97 -2.60 1.74 -8.93
C GLY A 97 -1.97 2.46 -10.13
N SER A 98 -2.56 3.57 -10.59
CA SER A 98 -2.04 4.39 -11.70
C SER A 98 -1.21 5.61 -11.26
N THR A 99 -1.25 5.97 -9.98
CA THR A 99 -0.64 7.21 -9.46
C THR A 99 0.37 6.97 -8.34
N GLY A 100 0.43 5.74 -7.81
CA GLY A 100 1.36 5.37 -6.75
C GLY A 100 2.77 5.14 -7.27
N GLY A 101 3.76 5.57 -6.49
CA GLY A 101 5.19 5.53 -6.86
C GLY A 101 5.99 6.52 -6.05
#